data_AF-A0A7S2EV85-F1
#
_entry.id   AF-A0A7S2EV85-F1
#
_cell.length_a   1.000
_cell.length_b   1.000
_cell.length_c   1.000
_cell.angle_alpha   90.00
_cell.angle_beta   90.00
_cell.angle_gamma   90.00
#
_symmetry.space_group_name_H-M   'P 1'
#
loop_
_entity.id
_entity.type
_entity.pdbx_description
1 polymer ?
#
loop_
_entity_poly.entity_id
_entity_poly.type
_entity_poly.pdbx_seq_one_letter_code
_entity_poly.pdbx_strand_id
1 'polypeptide(L)'
;GHVPMVHDQFMNHEKQRQRYWGRSLVGWKSFASSKPSSGHEALTELERMGKIGVTFEDSPNYYSNDDDDDYLFSNGLQKLSIITQNVDGLHHKANSRYVTELHGRGNVLKCMTCGSFHCRREYHDLLTKLNQGWINDALKDVKEDDSSSSKLRPDGDAYIANDNYGDIIVPPCPTCLEKTNNDDDDDTTTTATTTTPGFLKPDVVFFGDSVPRHRVERCYGAVKASDGLLCIGSSLAVHSAFRFVRAAAEENIPICILNVGKTRAEEGMIQQQQQEGNRRRRSRHDEEL
;
A
#
# COMPACT_ATOMS: atom_id res chain seq x y z
N GLY A 1 -22.24 -6.70 4.54
CA GLY A 1 -21.16 -5.72 4.39
C GLY A 1 -20.02 -6.36 3.62
N HIS A 2 -19.41 -5.66 2.68
CA HIS A 2 -18.27 -6.19 1.92
C HIS A 2 -17.04 -6.34 2.84
N VAL A 3 -16.41 -7.53 2.81
CA VAL A 3 -15.28 -7.90 3.68
C VAL A 3 -13.98 -7.71 2.89
N PRO A 4 -13.02 -6.89 3.37
CA PRO A 4 -11.75 -6.69 2.68
C PRO A 4 -10.94 -8.00 2.64
N MET A 5 -10.05 -8.10 1.66
CA MET A 5 -9.14 -9.26 1.56
C MET A 5 -8.15 -9.25 2.74
N VAL A 6 -8.15 -10.34 3.50
CA VAL A 6 -7.20 -10.58 4.61
C VAL A 6 -5.98 -11.31 4.07
N HIS A 7 -4.79 -10.93 4.54
CA HIS A 7 -3.51 -11.52 4.13
C HIS A 7 -3.54 -13.06 4.19
N ASP A 8 -3.85 -13.60 5.37
CA ASP A 8 -3.80 -15.05 5.60
C ASP A 8 -4.83 -15.81 4.76
N GLN A 9 -5.96 -15.18 4.44
CA GLN A 9 -6.96 -15.76 3.54
C GLN A 9 -6.39 -15.90 2.13
N PHE A 10 -5.77 -14.84 1.61
CA PHE A 10 -5.16 -14.86 0.28
C PHE A 10 -4.00 -15.85 0.18
N MET A 11 -3.14 -15.89 1.22
CA MET A 11 -1.97 -16.74 1.25
C MET A 11 -2.33 -18.23 1.29
N ASN A 12 -3.30 -18.59 2.13
CA ASN A 12 -3.56 -20.00 2.44
C ASN A 12 -4.71 -20.63 1.62
N HIS A 13 -5.53 -19.84 0.92
CA HIS A 13 -6.72 -20.37 0.24
C HIS A 13 -6.81 -19.96 -1.23
N GLU A 14 -6.77 -20.95 -2.12
CA GLU A 14 -6.91 -20.74 -3.57
C GLU A 14 -8.23 -20.05 -3.93
N LYS A 15 -9.35 -20.50 -3.34
CA LYS A 15 -10.67 -19.87 -3.55
C LYS A 15 -10.68 -18.38 -3.20
N GLN A 16 -9.91 -17.94 -2.21
CA GLN A 16 -9.82 -16.52 -1.85
C GLN A 16 -8.95 -15.74 -2.85
N ARG A 17 -7.91 -16.36 -3.40
CA ARG A 17 -7.15 -15.78 -4.52
C ARG A 17 -8.03 -15.63 -5.77
N GLN A 18 -8.78 -16.67 -6.12
CA GLN A 18 -9.74 -16.61 -7.23
C GLN A 18 -10.76 -15.50 -7.02
N ARG A 19 -11.35 -15.40 -5.82
CA ARG A 19 -12.27 -14.32 -5.46
C ARG A 19 -11.64 -12.94 -5.60
N TYR A 20 -10.42 -12.75 -5.10
CA TYR A 20 -9.69 -11.49 -5.25
C TYR A 20 -9.50 -11.13 -6.73
N TRP A 21 -9.00 -12.07 -7.53
CA TRP A 21 -8.68 -11.86 -8.92
C TRP A 21 -9.92 -11.65 -9.79
N GLY A 22 -11.04 -12.34 -9.51
CA GLY A 22 -12.32 -12.12 -10.18
C GLY A 22 -12.88 -10.73 -9.95
N ARG A 23 -12.85 -10.26 -8.71
CA ARG A 23 -13.25 -8.88 -8.39
C ARG A 23 -12.33 -7.86 -9.04
N SER A 24 -11.03 -8.16 -9.11
CA SER A 24 -10.10 -7.31 -9.83
C SER A 24 -10.33 -7.29 -11.33
N LEU A 25 -10.79 -8.37 -11.97
CA LEU A 25 -11.07 -8.40 -13.42
C LEU A 25 -12.08 -7.32 -13.82
N VAL A 26 -13.06 -7.06 -12.95
CA VAL A 26 -14.08 -6.03 -13.17
C VAL A 26 -13.57 -4.64 -12.80
N GLY A 27 -12.83 -4.50 -11.70
CA GLY A 27 -12.39 -3.20 -11.18
C GLY A 27 -11.14 -2.60 -11.83
N TRP A 28 -10.25 -3.44 -12.38
CA TRP A 28 -8.91 -3.03 -12.81
C TRP A 28 -8.91 -1.95 -13.89
N LYS A 29 -9.79 -2.05 -14.90
CA LYS A 29 -9.82 -1.09 -16.00
C LYS A 29 -10.06 0.33 -15.50
N SER A 30 -11.02 0.50 -14.58
CA SER A 30 -11.33 1.79 -13.99
C SER A 30 -10.16 2.29 -13.14
N PHE A 31 -9.65 1.45 -12.23
CA PHE A 31 -8.50 1.78 -11.37
C PHE A 31 -7.24 2.19 -12.15
N ALA A 32 -6.88 1.43 -13.18
CA ALA A 32 -5.70 1.71 -14.00
C ALA A 32 -5.84 3.01 -14.80
N SER A 33 -7.07 3.33 -15.24
CA SER A 33 -7.38 4.53 -16.02
C SER A 33 -7.48 5.83 -15.20
N SER A 34 -7.53 5.74 -13.86
CA SER A 34 -7.63 6.92 -12.99
C SER A 34 -6.48 7.90 -13.23
N LYS A 35 -6.84 9.18 -13.28
CA LYS A 35 -5.91 10.30 -13.50
C LYS A 35 -5.68 11.07 -12.21
N PRO A 36 -4.51 11.72 -12.07
CA PRO A 36 -4.27 12.65 -10.97
C PRO A 36 -5.34 13.74 -10.90
N SER A 37 -5.63 14.19 -9.69
CA SER A 37 -6.45 15.37 -9.43
C SER A 37 -5.57 16.61 -9.22
N SER A 38 -6.18 17.79 -9.17
CA SER A 38 -5.50 19.06 -8.86
C SER A 38 -4.74 19.03 -7.52
N GLY A 39 -5.20 18.24 -6.55
CA GLY A 39 -4.48 18.03 -5.28
C GLY A 39 -3.13 17.31 -5.47
N HIS A 40 -3.08 16.32 -6.36
CA HIS A 40 -1.83 15.64 -6.69
C HIS A 40 -0.88 16.58 -7.45
N GLU A 41 -1.41 17.35 -8.40
CA GLU A 41 -0.65 18.34 -9.18
C GLU A 41 -0.07 19.44 -8.28
N ALA A 42 -0.86 19.93 -7.31
CA ALA A 42 -0.41 20.92 -6.33
C ALA A 42 0.75 20.40 -5.46
N LEU A 43 0.69 19.14 -5.02
CA LEU A 43 1.79 18.52 -4.26
C LEU A 43 3.05 18.38 -5.13
N THR A 44 2.92 17.98 -6.39
CA THR A 44 4.05 17.95 -7.32
C THR A 44 4.67 19.35 -7.49
N GLU A 45 3.86 20.39 -7.62
CA GLU A 45 4.39 21.75 -7.74
C GLU A 45 5.10 22.22 -6.48
N LEU A 46 4.55 21.93 -5.29
CA LEU A 46 5.22 22.23 -4.01
C LEU A 46 6.56 21.48 -3.88
N GLU A 47 6.63 20.21 -4.32
CA GLU A 47 7.88 19.44 -4.38
C GLU A 47 8.88 20.10 -5.33
N ARG A 48 8.42 20.50 -6.53
CA ARG A 48 9.26 21.17 -7.55
C ARG A 48 9.82 22.51 -7.05
N MET A 49 9.03 23.24 -6.27
CA MET A 49 9.43 24.49 -5.63
C MET A 49 10.31 24.29 -4.38
N GLY A 50 10.55 23.05 -3.96
CA GLY A 50 11.30 22.73 -2.74
C GLY A 50 10.60 23.18 -1.46
N LYS A 51 9.27 23.29 -1.47
CA LYS A 51 8.44 23.68 -0.31
C LYS A 51 8.01 22.49 0.54
N ILE A 52 8.00 21.31 -0.06
CA ILE A 52 7.87 20.02 0.62
C ILE A 52 9.03 19.14 0.17
N GLY A 53 9.41 18.17 0.99
CA GLY A 53 10.58 17.35 0.75
C GLY A 53 11.66 17.59 1.78
N VAL A 54 12.17 16.51 2.35
CA VAL A 54 13.32 16.51 3.23
C VAL A 54 14.45 15.72 2.62
N THR A 55 15.67 16.08 3.01
CA THR A 55 16.88 15.32 2.70
C THR A 55 17.46 14.82 4.01
N PHE A 56 17.73 13.52 4.12
CA PHE A 56 18.18 12.90 5.37
C PHE A 56 19.20 11.80 5.11
N GLU A 57 20.04 11.52 6.10
CA GLU A 57 21.03 10.45 6.02
C GLU A 57 20.35 9.10 5.81
N ASP A 58 21.00 8.24 5.02
CA ASP A 58 20.57 6.87 4.87
C ASP A 58 20.48 6.21 6.26
N SER A 59 19.38 5.52 6.54
CA SER A 59 19.23 4.79 7.80
C SER A 59 19.90 3.43 7.62
N PRO A 60 21.05 3.13 8.26
CA PRO A 60 21.69 1.82 8.11
C PRO A 60 20.81 0.64 8.58
N ASN A 61 19.77 0.91 9.38
CA ASN A 61 18.80 -0.10 9.81
C ASN A 61 17.76 -0.50 8.73
N TYR A 62 17.66 0.28 7.64
CA TYR A 62 16.72 0.07 6.53
C TYR A 62 16.98 -1.22 5.74
N TYR A 63 18.18 -1.81 5.86
CA TYR A 63 18.59 -3.03 5.15
C TYR A 63 19.24 -4.10 6.04
N SER A 64 19.25 -3.97 7.37
CA SER A 64 19.83 -5.03 8.22
C SER A 64 18.86 -6.22 8.30
N ASN A 65 18.96 -7.14 7.34
CA ASN A 65 18.68 -8.54 7.60
C ASN A 65 20.03 -9.25 7.62
N ASP A 66 20.25 -10.09 8.62
CA ASP A 66 21.47 -10.86 8.87
C ASP A 66 21.76 -11.95 7.82
N ASP A 67 21.17 -11.87 6.61
CA ASP A 67 21.38 -12.85 5.54
C ASP A 67 21.57 -12.10 4.21
N ASP A 68 22.77 -12.25 3.65
CA ASP A 68 23.24 -11.67 2.39
C ASP A 68 22.22 -11.80 1.24
N ASP A 69 21.94 -10.68 0.56
CA ASP A 69 21.97 -10.59 -0.89
C ASP A 69 21.85 -9.12 -1.34
N ASP A 70 23.02 -8.50 -1.52
CA ASP A 70 23.32 -7.34 -2.37
C ASP A 70 22.48 -6.05 -2.16
N TYR A 71 22.81 -5.30 -1.10
CA TYR A 71 22.36 -3.92 -0.90
C TYR A 71 23.51 -2.95 -1.17
N LEU A 72 23.42 -2.21 -2.27
CA LEU A 72 24.32 -1.10 -2.60
C LEU A 72 24.32 -0.07 -1.47
N PHE A 73 25.39 -0.07 -0.67
CA PHE A 73 25.73 1.02 0.22
C PHE A 73 25.69 2.32 -0.57
N SER A 74 24.82 3.24 -0.19
CA SER A 74 25.00 4.64 -0.57
C SER A 74 25.41 5.38 0.68
N ASN A 75 26.54 6.07 0.66
CA ASN A 75 26.82 7.20 1.57
C ASN A 75 25.88 8.38 1.23
N GLY A 76 24.66 8.07 0.80
CA GLY A 76 23.78 8.92 0.03
C GLY A 76 22.74 9.54 0.94
N LEU A 77 22.47 10.80 0.67
CA LEU A 77 21.31 11.46 1.23
C LEU A 77 20.05 10.91 0.57
N GLN A 78 19.10 10.43 1.36
CA GLN A 78 17.76 10.10 0.90
C GLN A 78 16.94 11.37 0.74
N LYS A 79 15.99 11.37 -0.21
CA LYS A 79 14.98 12.42 -0.37
C LYS A 79 13.57 11.85 -0.27
N LEU A 80 12.71 12.48 0.50
CA LEU A 80 11.30 12.10 0.61
C LEU A 80 10.41 13.33 0.78
N SER A 81 9.36 13.43 -0.04
CA SER A 81 8.37 14.51 0.01
C SER A 81 7.00 14.00 0.40
N ILE A 82 6.61 12.81 -0.06
CA ILE A 82 5.25 12.30 0.08
C ILE A 82 5.29 10.88 0.64
N ILE A 83 4.59 10.66 1.75
CA ILE A 83 4.25 9.34 2.25
C ILE A 83 2.78 9.09 1.91
N THR A 84 2.49 8.08 1.10
CA THR A 84 1.11 7.77 0.71
C THR A 84 0.67 6.40 1.22
N GLN A 85 -0.58 6.35 1.72
CA GLN A 85 -1.29 5.09 2.02
C GLN A 85 -1.96 4.52 0.77
N ASN A 86 -2.10 5.33 -0.29
CA ASN A 86 -2.77 4.90 -1.49
C ASN A 86 -1.87 3.97 -2.30
N VAL A 87 -2.50 3.04 -3.02
CA VAL A 87 -1.82 2.06 -3.86
C VAL A 87 -2.08 2.30 -5.36
N ASP A 88 -2.67 3.46 -5.68
CA ASP A 88 -3.19 3.86 -7.01
C ASP A 88 -2.12 4.39 -7.98
N GLY A 89 -0.93 4.72 -7.46
CA GLY A 89 0.16 5.32 -8.24
C GLY A 89 -0.13 6.73 -8.75
N LEU A 90 -1.17 7.42 -8.27
CA LEU A 90 -1.58 8.72 -8.79
C LEU A 90 -0.54 9.81 -8.54
N HIS A 91 0.22 9.76 -7.44
CA HIS A 91 1.34 10.68 -7.22
C HIS A 91 2.43 10.54 -8.29
N HIS A 92 2.76 9.31 -8.70
CA HIS A 92 3.70 9.09 -9.79
C HIS A 92 3.13 9.52 -11.14
N LYS A 93 1.85 9.26 -11.41
CA LYS A 93 1.18 9.80 -12.61
C LYS A 93 1.14 11.33 -12.64
N ALA A 94 1.17 11.98 -11.47
CA ALA A 94 1.28 13.43 -11.31
C ALA A 94 2.72 13.95 -11.37
N ASN A 95 3.71 13.09 -11.63
CA ASN A 95 5.14 13.39 -11.65
C ASN A 95 5.77 13.76 -10.29
N SER A 96 5.16 13.40 -9.17
CA SER A 96 5.85 13.45 -7.87
C SER A 96 7.00 12.43 -7.88
N ARG A 97 8.21 12.88 -7.52
CA ARG A 97 9.45 12.10 -7.64
C ARG A 97 9.83 11.38 -6.35
N TYR A 98 9.70 12.06 -5.21
CA TYR A 98 10.17 11.52 -3.94
C TYR A 98 8.98 11.04 -3.11
N VAL A 99 8.47 9.88 -3.49
CA VAL A 99 7.27 9.26 -2.88
C VAL A 99 7.66 7.94 -2.22
N THR A 100 7.05 7.63 -1.07
CA THR A 100 7.04 6.30 -0.47
C THR A 100 5.62 5.81 -0.36
N GLU A 101 5.29 4.75 -1.11
CA GLU A 101 4.01 4.07 -1.01
C GLU A 101 4.02 3.11 0.17
N LEU A 102 3.57 3.60 1.32
CA LEU A 102 3.60 2.88 2.59
C LEU A 102 2.92 1.52 2.47
N HIS A 103 1.77 1.47 1.79
CA HIS A 103 1.01 0.24 1.57
C HIS A 103 1.34 -0.46 0.25
N GLY A 104 2.39 -0.01 -0.45
CA GLY A 104 2.85 -0.57 -1.71
C GLY A 104 2.06 -0.09 -2.92
N ARG A 105 2.13 -0.84 -4.02
CA ARG A 105 1.66 -0.45 -5.34
C ARG A 105 0.75 -1.49 -5.96
N GLY A 106 -0.45 -1.06 -6.34
CA GLY A 106 -1.42 -1.93 -7.03
C GLY A 106 -1.03 -2.31 -8.45
N ASN A 107 -0.10 -1.58 -9.07
CA ASN A 107 0.39 -1.83 -10.44
C ASN A 107 1.60 -2.78 -10.52
N VAL A 108 2.05 -3.33 -9.40
CA VAL A 108 3.14 -4.31 -9.33
C VAL A 108 2.66 -5.58 -8.64
N LEU A 109 3.11 -6.73 -9.13
CA LEU A 109 2.88 -8.03 -8.52
C LEU A 109 4.19 -8.60 -7.99
N LYS A 110 4.12 -9.39 -6.93
CA LYS A 110 5.23 -10.16 -6.38
C LYS A 110 4.84 -11.65 -6.34
N CYS A 111 5.74 -12.52 -6.78
CA CYS A 111 5.58 -13.95 -6.58
C CYS A 111 5.83 -14.30 -5.12
N MET A 112 4.91 -15.06 -4.53
CA MET A 112 5.02 -15.48 -3.13
C MET A 112 5.93 -16.71 -2.91
N THR A 113 6.47 -17.28 -4.00
CA THR A 113 7.42 -18.39 -3.94
C THR A 113 8.84 -17.94 -4.28
N CYS A 114 9.07 -17.40 -5.49
CA CYS A 114 10.41 -17.02 -5.95
C CYS A 114 10.76 -15.54 -5.74
N GLY A 115 9.85 -14.73 -5.19
CA GLY A 115 10.10 -13.31 -4.90
C GLY A 115 10.15 -12.37 -6.11
N SER A 116 10.16 -12.88 -7.33
CA SER A 116 10.21 -12.08 -8.57
C SER A 116 9.04 -11.09 -8.67
N PHE A 117 9.30 -9.89 -9.21
CA PHE A 117 8.28 -8.89 -9.49
C PHE A 117 7.76 -8.99 -10.92
N HIS A 118 6.46 -8.74 -11.10
CA HIS A 118 5.76 -8.83 -12.39
C HIS A 118 4.89 -7.60 -12.65
N CYS A 119 4.73 -7.25 -13.92
CA CYS A 119 3.88 -6.16 -14.37
C CYS A 119 2.40 -6.52 -14.14
N ARG A 120 1.67 -5.70 -13.39
CA ARG A 120 0.23 -5.93 -13.16
C ARG A 120 -0.58 -5.93 -14.45
N ARG A 121 -0.26 -5.03 -15.39
CA ARG A 121 -0.99 -4.89 -16.65
C ARG A 121 -0.90 -6.16 -17.49
N GLU A 122 0.31 -6.66 -17.71
CA GLU A 122 0.56 -7.87 -18.51
C GLU A 122 -0.11 -9.10 -17.89
N TYR A 123 0.00 -9.25 -16.56
CA TYR A 123 -0.71 -10.32 -15.86
C TYR A 123 -2.22 -10.18 -16.00
N HIS A 124 -2.75 -8.97 -15.95
CA HIS A 124 -4.18 -8.75 -16.09
C HIS A 124 -4.68 -8.99 -17.52
N ASP A 125 -3.87 -8.71 -18.54
CA ASP A 125 -4.18 -9.05 -19.93
C ASP A 125 -4.29 -10.57 -20.10
N LEU A 126 -3.36 -11.34 -19.50
CA LEU A 126 -3.41 -12.80 -19.48
C LEU A 126 -4.61 -13.33 -18.69
N LEU A 127 -4.83 -12.82 -17.48
CA LEU A 127 -5.98 -13.17 -16.63
C LEU A 127 -7.28 -12.92 -17.38
N THR A 128 -7.40 -11.78 -18.06
CA THR A 128 -8.58 -11.41 -18.86
C THR A 128 -8.76 -12.36 -20.05
N LYS A 129 -7.68 -12.70 -20.76
CA LYS A 129 -7.72 -13.64 -21.89
C LYS A 129 -8.21 -15.02 -21.48
N LEU A 130 -7.75 -15.54 -20.34
CA LEU A 130 -8.13 -16.87 -19.85
C LEU A 130 -9.55 -16.94 -19.29
N ASN A 131 -10.13 -15.81 -18.88
CA ASN A 131 -11.40 -15.75 -18.16
C ASN A 131 -12.52 -15.01 -18.93
N GLN A 132 -12.44 -14.93 -20.26
CA GLN A 132 -13.45 -14.22 -21.07
C GLN A 132 -14.88 -14.76 -20.86
N GLY A 133 -15.04 -16.08 -20.79
CA GLY A 133 -16.35 -16.71 -20.53
C GLY A 133 -16.92 -16.27 -19.19
N TRP A 134 -16.11 -16.38 -18.14
CA TRP A 134 -16.48 -15.96 -16.78
C TRP A 134 -16.83 -14.47 -16.71
N ILE A 135 -16.05 -13.58 -17.35
CA ILE A 135 -16.31 -12.14 -17.40
C ILE A 135 -17.65 -11.85 -18.07
N ASN A 136 -17.94 -12.50 -19.19
CA ASN A 136 -19.20 -12.31 -19.91
C ASN A 136 -20.40 -12.70 -19.07
N ASP A 137 -20.28 -13.74 -18.25
CA ASP A 137 -21.35 -14.17 -17.33
C ASP A 137 -21.47 -13.22 -16.13
N ALA A 138 -20.35 -12.87 -15.50
CA ALA A 138 -20.34 -11.91 -14.38
C ALA A 138 -20.88 -10.52 -14.77
N LEU A 139 -20.70 -10.08 -16.02
CA LEU A 139 -21.24 -8.79 -16.50
C LEU A 139 -22.74 -8.85 -16.85
N LYS A 140 -23.33 -10.04 -17.06
CA LYS A 140 -24.79 -10.18 -17.24
C LYS A 140 -25.53 -9.89 -15.94
N ASP A 141 -24.98 -10.36 -14.81
CA ASP A 141 -25.52 -10.14 -13.47
C ASP A 141 -25.40 -8.68 -12.97
N VAL A 142 -24.67 -7.82 -13.70
CA VAL A 142 -24.46 -6.41 -13.36
C VAL A 142 -25.51 -5.49 -14.02
N LYS A 143 -26.47 -6.02 -14.80
CA LYS A 143 -27.54 -5.21 -15.41
C LYS A 143 -28.90 -5.46 -14.77
N GLU A 144 -29.58 -4.34 -14.51
CA GLU A 144 -30.97 -4.18 -14.06
C GLU A 144 -31.26 -4.34 -12.55
N ASP A 145 -30.52 -3.67 -11.66
CA ASP A 145 -31.12 -2.79 -10.63
C ASP A 145 -30.00 -2.14 -9.78
N ASP A 146 -30.27 -0.91 -9.38
CA ASP A 146 -29.71 -0.22 -8.23
C ASP A 146 -28.27 0.36 -8.30
N SER A 147 -28.23 1.61 -7.83
CA SER A 147 -27.14 2.53 -7.52
C SER A 147 -26.02 2.00 -6.59
N SER A 148 -25.94 0.69 -6.40
CA SER A 148 -25.06 0.01 -5.45
C SER A 148 -24.00 -0.90 -6.11
N SER A 149 -24.13 -1.24 -7.40
CA SER A 149 -23.24 -2.16 -8.14
C SER A 149 -21.96 -1.54 -8.73
N SER A 150 -21.66 -0.26 -8.46
CA SER A 150 -20.54 0.47 -9.09
C SER A 150 -19.59 1.17 -8.10
N LYS A 151 -19.52 0.73 -6.84
CA LYS A 151 -18.53 1.28 -5.88
C LYS A 151 -17.19 0.55 -5.99
N LEU A 152 -16.40 0.93 -6.98
CA LEU A 152 -14.97 0.60 -7.03
C LEU A 152 -14.29 1.11 -5.74
N ARG A 153 -13.55 0.25 -5.06
CA ARG A 153 -12.82 0.61 -3.84
C ARG A 153 -11.48 1.28 -4.17
N PRO A 154 -10.86 1.99 -3.21
CA PRO A 154 -9.56 2.66 -3.41
C PRO A 154 -8.42 1.72 -3.83
N ASP A 155 -8.52 0.42 -3.58
CA ASP A 155 -7.57 -0.63 -3.98
C ASP A 155 -7.92 -1.29 -5.34
N GLY A 156 -8.95 -0.78 -6.04
CA GLY A 156 -9.42 -1.32 -7.31
C GLY A 156 -10.34 -2.53 -7.19
N ASP A 157 -10.77 -2.89 -5.98
CA ASP A 157 -11.67 -3.99 -5.72
C ASP A 157 -13.13 -3.62 -6.09
N ALA A 158 -13.77 -4.43 -6.96
CA ALA A 158 -15.15 -4.22 -7.39
C ALA A 158 -16.10 -5.27 -6.77
N TYR A 159 -17.30 -4.85 -6.37
CA TYR A 159 -18.32 -5.78 -5.90
C TYR A 159 -18.97 -6.51 -7.08
N ILE A 160 -19.07 -7.85 -6.98
CA ILE A 160 -19.76 -8.72 -7.92
C ILE A 160 -20.65 -9.62 -7.07
N ALA A 161 -21.94 -9.71 -7.42
CA ALA A 161 -22.92 -10.55 -6.72
C ALA A 161 -22.71 -12.04 -6.98
N ASN A 162 -22.14 -12.37 -8.15
CA ASN A 162 -21.78 -13.72 -8.54
C ASN A 162 -20.77 -14.36 -7.55
N ASP A 163 -21.00 -15.63 -7.20
CA ASP A 163 -20.23 -16.43 -6.25
C ASP A 163 -19.42 -17.56 -6.91
N ASN A 164 -19.51 -17.74 -8.24
CA ASN A 164 -18.80 -18.77 -8.99
C ASN A 164 -17.29 -18.48 -9.21
N TYR A 165 -16.64 -17.78 -8.28
CA TYR A 165 -15.21 -17.46 -8.37
C TYR A 165 -14.32 -18.70 -8.58
N GLY A 166 -14.79 -19.89 -8.19
CA GLY A 166 -14.10 -21.16 -8.40
C GLY A 166 -13.75 -21.48 -9.85
N ASP A 167 -14.46 -20.88 -10.81
CA ASP A 167 -14.25 -21.11 -12.24
C ASP A 167 -13.13 -20.23 -12.82
N ILE A 168 -12.60 -19.30 -12.03
CA ILE A 168 -11.54 -18.39 -12.48
C ILE A 168 -10.21 -19.13 -12.54
N ILE A 169 -9.61 -19.07 -13.72
CA ILE A 169 -8.25 -19.52 -13.98
C ILE A 169 -7.29 -18.40 -13.55
N VAL A 170 -6.59 -18.61 -12.44
CA VAL A 170 -5.55 -17.70 -11.94
C VAL A 170 -4.20 -18.15 -12.48
N PRO A 171 -3.52 -17.36 -13.34
CA PRO A 171 -2.21 -17.73 -13.87
C PRO A 171 -1.18 -17.92 -12.75
N PRO A 172 -0.33 -18.95 -12.83
CA PRO A 172 0.84 -19.06 -11.96
C PRO A 172 1.92 -18.01 -12.31
N CYS A 173 2.96 -17.94 -11.49
CA CYS A 173 4.13 -17.11 -11.73
C CYS A 173 4.90 -17.61 -12.97
N PRO A 174 5.11 -16.77 -14.00
CA PRO A 174 5.81 -17.18 -15.21
C PRO A 174 7.28 -17.52 -14.94
N THR A 175 7.97 -16.80 -14.04
CA THR A 175 9.35 -17.13 -13.66
C THR A 175 9.48 -18.50 -12.98
N CYS A 176 8.48 -18.92 -12.17
CA CYS A 176 8.49 -20.26 -11.59
C CYS A 176 8.25 -21.32 -12.66
N LEU A 177 7.33 -21.06 -13.60
CA LEU A 177 7.04 -21.97 -14.71
C LEU A 177 8.26 -22.20 -15.61
N GLU A 178 9.01 -21.13 -15.93
CA GLU A 178 10.23 -21.24 -16.73
C GLU A 178 11.27 -22.11 -16.03
N LYS A 179 11.45 -21.97 -14.72
CA LYS A 179 12.38 -22.79 -13.94
C LYS A 179 11.97 -24.27 -13.96
N THR A 180 10.70 -24.58 -13.69
CA THR A 180 10.21 -25.97 -13.69
C THR A 180 10.29 -26.66 -15.05
N ASN A 181 10.31 -25.90 -16.16
CA ASN A 181 10.43 -26.45 -17.51
C ASN A 181 11.88 -26.68 -17.94
N ASN A 182 12.86 -26.11 -17.21
CA ASN A 182 14.29 -26.20 -17.52
C ASN A 182 15.05 -27.15 -16.58
N ASP A 183 14.38 -27.76 -15.58
CA ASP A 183 14.97 -28.67 -14.59
C ASP A 183 15.26 -30.09 -15.15
N ASP A 184 15.57 -30.21 -16.44
CA ASP A 184 16.03 -31.45 -17.09
C ASP A 184 17.54 -31.72 -16.87
N ASP A 185 18.24 -30.92 -16.03
CA ASP A 185 19.69 -31.05 -15.83
C ASP A 185 20.07 -31.50 -14.40
N ASP A 186 20.99 -32.46 -14.40
CA ASP A 186 21.49 -33.29 -13.32
C ASP A 186 22.39 -32.48 -12.35
N ASP A 187 21.82 -31.91 -11.28
CA ASP A 187 22.64 -31.55 -10.11
C ASP A 187 21.93 -31.83 -8.78
N THR A 188 22.44 -32.86 -8.11
CA THR A 188 22.05 -33.30 -6.79
C THR A 188 22.69 -32.40 -5.74
N THR A 189 22.24 -31.14 -5.60
CA THR A 189 22.51 -30.34 -4.40
C THR A 189 21.23 -29.65 -3.90
N THR A 190 20.79 -30.13 -2.74
CA THR A 190 19.44 -30.00 -2.19
C THR A 190 19.12 -28.62 -1.62
N THR A 191 18.20 -27.90 -2.26
CA THR A 191 17.18 -27.08 -1.56
C THR A 191 15.85 -27.20 -2.31
N ALA A 192 14.91 -27.92 -1.71
CA ALA A 192 13.53 -28.21 -2.15
C ALA A 192 12.98 -27.34 -3.30
N THR A 193 13.10 -27.83 -4.53
CA THR A 193 12.36 -27.31 -5.68
C THR A 193 10.88 -27.65 -5.48
N THR A 194 10.08 -26.64 -5.13
CA THR A 194 8.62 -26.77 -5.17
C THR A 194 8.22 -27.01 -6.62
N THR A 195 7.84 -28.24 -6.96
CA THR A 195 7.35 -28.63 -8.30
C THR A 195 6.10 -27.84 -8.74
N THR A 196 5.45 -27.15 -7.81
CA THR A 196 4.30 -26.29 -8.08
C THR A 196 4.76 -24.84 -8.27
N PRO A 197 4.49 -24.24 -9.43
CA PRO A 197 4.74 -22.82 -9.66
C PRO A 197 4.07 -21.93 -8.60
N GLY A 198 4.77 -20.89 -8.16
CA GLY A 198 4.22 -19.93 -7.20
C GLY A 198 3.04 -19.12 -7.73
N PHE A 199 2.28 -18.50 -6.84
CA PHE A 199 1.21 -17.56 -7.21
C PHE A 199 1.65 -16.11 -7.04
N LEU A 200 1.03 -15.22 -7.81
CA LEU A 200 1.28 -13.80 -7.72
C LEU A 200 0.30 -13.12 -6.76
N LYS A 201 0.83 -12.22 -5.95
CA LYS A 201 0.10 -11.30 -5.09
C LYS A 201 0.40 -9.86 -5.54
N PRO A 202 -0.57 -8.93 -5.54
CA PRO A 202 -0.22 -7.52 -5.67
C PRO A 202 0.74 -7.10 -4.55
N ASP A 203 1.70 -6.21 -4.87
CA ASP A 203 2.59 -5.58 -3.88
C ASP A 203 1.82 -4.54 -3.05
N VAL A 204 0.74 -4.99 -2.40
CA VAL A 204 -0.15 -4.20 -1.57
C VAL A 204 -0.25 -4.85 -0.20
N VAL A 205 -0.09 -4.06 0.86
CA VAL A 205 -0.25 -4.52 2.24
C VAL A 205 -1.74 -4.80 2.49
N PHE A 206 -2.10 -6.07 2.67
CA PHE A 206 -3.49 -6.47 2.96
C PHE A 206 -3.85 -6.26 4.44
N PHE A 207 -5.12 -6.41 4.78
CA PHE A 207 -5.53 -6.42 6.18
C PHE A 207 -4.91 -7.63 6.89
N GLY A 208 -4.32 -7.40 8.07
CA GLY A 208 -3.55 -8.41 8.80
C GLY A 208 -2.10 -8.58 8.31
N ASP A 209 -1.72 -7.94 7.20
CA ASP A 209 -0.34 -7.90 6.71
C ASP A 209 0.48 -6.84 7.47
N SER A 210 1.81 -6.96 7.40
CA SER A 210 2.74 -5.99 7.96
C SER A 210 3.34 -5.11 6.87
N VAL A 211 3.40 -3.80 7.13
CA VAL A 211 4.15 -2.90 6.26
C VAL A 211 5.63 -3.28 6.30
N PRO A 212 6.32 -3.42 5.15
CA PRO A 212 7.75 -3.73 5.12
C PRO A 212 8.55 -2.74 5.97
N ARG A 213 9.43 -3.28 6.82
CA ARG A 213 10.22 -2.52 7.81
C ARG A 213 10.95 -1.34 7.18
N HIS A 214 11.61 -1.58 6.04
CA HIS A 214 12.31 -0.56 5.29
C HIS A 214 11.39 0.64 5.00
N ARG A 215 10.20 0.44 4.40
CA ARG A 215 9.25 1.56 4.12
C ARG A 215 8.91 2.37 5.37
N VAL A 216 8.72 1.70 6.51
CA VAL A 216 8.43 2.37 7.79
C VAL A 216 9.61 3.20 8.28
N GLU A 217 10.83 2.65 8.26
CA GLU A 217 12.03 3.33 8.73
C GLU A 217 12.39 4.53 7.87
N ARG A 218 12.26 4.43 6.54
CA ARG A 218 12.41 5.57 5.63
C ARG A 218 11.44 6.70 5.95
N CYS A 219 10.18 6.38 6.24
CA CYS A 219 9.18 7.36 6.65
C CYS A 219 9.54 8.01 7.99
N TYR A 220 10.02 7.24 8.97
CA TYR A 220 10.49 7.82 10.24
C TYR A 220 11.69 8.74 10.07
N GLY A 221 12.67 8.35 9.26
CA GLY A 221 13.83 9.20 8.95
C GLY A 221 13.41 10.53 8.35
N ALA A 222 12.46 10.50 7.39
CA ALA A 222 11.91 11.71 6.80
C ALA A 222 11.14 12.58 7.80
N VAL A 223 10.28 11.98 8.65
CA VAL A 223 9.55 12.73 9.68
C VAL A 223 10.53 13.41 10.63
N LYS A 224 11.55 12.71 11.11
CA LYS A 224 12.57 13.27 12.01
C LYS A 224 13.35 14.43 11.39
N ALA A 225 13.55 14.39 10.08
CA ALA A 225 14.24 15.45 9.33
C ALA A 225 13.32 16.62 8.93
N SER A 226 12.01 16.53 9.21
CA SER A 226 11.05 17.56 8.83
C SER A 226 10.90 18.65 9.89
N ASP A 227 10.64 19.87 9.44
CA ASP A 227 10.27 21.02 10.26
C ASP A 227 8.74 21.20 10.36
N GLY A 228 7.97 20.34 9.67
CA GLY A 228 6.52 20.29 9.71
C GLY A 228 5.95 19.08 8.97
N LEU A 229 4.79 18.60 9.40
CA LEU A 229 4.06 17.48 8.79
C LEU A 229 2.67 17.91 8.33
N LEU A 230 2.38 17.76 7.03
CA LEU A 230 1.05 17.98 6.46
C LEU A 230 0.36 16.64 6.18
N CYS A 231 -0.76 16.37 6.84
CA CYS A 231 -1.61 15.20 6.59
C CYS A 231 -2.82 15.59 5.74
N ILE A 232 -3.00 14.94 4.58
CA ILE A 232 -4.07 15.26 3.64
C ILE A 232 -4.95 14.04 3.40
N GLY A 233 -6.27 14.21 3.51
CA GLY A 233 -7.25 13.21 3.06
C GLY A 233 -7.17 11.85 3.76
N SER A 234 -6.70 11.80 5.01
CA SER A 234 -6.67 10.58 5.81
C SER A 234 -7.42 10.78 7.13
N SER A 235 -8.31 9.83 7.45
CA SER A 235 -8.93 9.75 8.78
C SER A 235 -7.95 9.34 9.87
N LEU A 236 -6.77 8.80 9.49
CA LEU A 236 -5.77 8.24 10.40
C LEU A 236 -6.32 7.15 11.34
N ALA A 237 -7.43 6.50 10.96
CA ALA A 237 -8.02 5.44 11.76
C ALA A 237 -7.07 4.23 11.91
N VAL A 238 -6.31 3.92 10.86
CA VAL A 238 -5.37 2.79 10.81
C VAL A 238 -3.99 3.21 11.34
N HIS A 239 -3.41 2.38 12.22
CA HIS A 239 -2.16 2.71 12.91
C HIS A 239 -0.93 2.81 11.97
N SER A 240 -1.00 2.21 10.77
CA SER A 240 0.12 2.20 9.82
C SER A 240 0.65 3.59 9.48
N ALA A 241 -0.23 4.58 9.25
CA ALA A 241 0.18 5.95 8.99
C ALA A 241 0.08 6.85 10.23
N PHE A 242 -0.90 6.59 11.11
CA PHE A 242 -1.06 7.35 12.35
C PHE A 242 0.22 7.36 13.22
N ARG A 243 1.04 6.31 13.16
CA ARG A 243 2.32 6.23 13.87
C ARG A 243 3.29 7.38 13.53
N PHE A 244 3.24 7.90 12.30
CA PHE A 244 4.12 8.99 11.85
C PHE A 244 3.64 10.33 12.39
N VAL A 245 2.32 10.54 12.43
CA VAL A 245 1.71 11.72 13.05
C VAL A 245 1.99 11.74 14.55
N ARG A 246 1.90 10.59 15.22
CA ARG A 246 2.24 10.48 16.64
C ARG A 246 3.72 10.80 16.90
N ALA A 247 4.62 10.24 16.10
CA ALA A 247 6.05 10.52 16.23
C ALA A 247 6.41 11.98 15.96
N ALA A 248 5.78 12.62 14.96
CA ALA A 248 5.93 14.06 14.74
C ALA A 248 5.50 14.86 15.99
N ALA A 249 4.37 14.49 16.63
CA ALA A 249 3.92 15.16 17.84
C ALA A 249 4.88 14.93 19.03
N GLU A 250 5.40 13.71 19.19
CA GLU A 250 6.40 13.37 20.23
C GLU A 250 7.70 14.18 20.06
N GLU A 251 8.10 14.48 18.82
CA GLU A 251 9.26 15.31 18.49
C GLU A 251 8.95 16.82 18.43
N ASN A 252 7.74 17.25 18.81
CA ASN A 252 7.26 18.64 18.73
C ASN A 252 7.29 19.25 17.31
N ILE A 253 7.20 18.41 16.28
CA ILE A 253 7.10 18.85 14.89
C ILE A 253 5.67 19.38 14.66
N PRO A 254 5.50 20.61 14.14
CA PRO A 254 4.19 21.17 13.80
C PRO A 254 3.42 20.28 12.83
N ILE A 255 2.17 19.96 13.15
CA ILE A 255 1.29 19.12 12.33
C ILE A 255 0.12 19.95 11.81
N CYS A 256 -0.11 19.91 10.50
CA CYS A 256 -1.30 20.46 9.85
C CYS A 256 -2.12 19.33 9.23
N ILE A 257 -3.45 19.38 9.36
CA ILE A 257 -4.36 18.37 8.84
C ILE A 257 -5.36 19.03 7.89
N LEU A 258 -5.42 18.55 6.65
CA LEU A 258 -6.41 18.92 5.65
C LEU A 258 -7.25 17.67 5.32
N ASN A 259 -8.37 17.50 6.00
CA ASN A 259 -9.24 16.34 5.82
C ASN A 259 -10.72 16.72 5.90
N VAL A 260 -11.56 16.07 5.10
CA VAL A 260 -13.02 16.18 5.25
C VAL A 260 -13.44 15.23 6.36
N GLY A 261 -13.99 15.80 7.44
CA GLY A 261 -14.37 15.06 8.64
C GLY A 261 -13.22 14.90 9.65
N LYS A 262 -13.58 14.39 10.84
CA LYS A 262 -12.65 14.25 11.97
C LYS A 262 -11.59 13.18 11.72
N THR A 263 -10.41 13.39 12.28
CA THR A 263 -9.30 12.45 12.26
C THR A 263 -8.99 11.92 13.66
N ARG A 264 -8.42 10.71 13.74
CA ARG A 264 -7.96 10.12 15.01
C ARG A 264 -6.92 10.98 15.73
N ALA A 265 -6.12 11.75 14.98
CA ALA A 265 -5.07 12.59 15.56
C ALA A 265 -5.65 13.73 16.42
N GLU A 266 -6.76 14.32 16.00
CA GLU A 266 -7.43 15.38 16.75
C GLU A 266 -7.95 14.88 18.11
N GLU A 267 -8.48 13.65 18.18
CA GLU A 267 -8.98 13.05 19.43
C GLU A 267 -7.87 12.90 20.49
N GLY A 268 -6.66 12.48 20.08
CA GLY A 268 -5.51 12.34 20.97
C GLY A 268 -4.88 13.66 21.37
N MET A 269 -4.80 14.63 20.44
CA MET A 269 -4.25 15.96 20.70
C MET A 269 -5.14 16.77 21.65
N ILE A 270 -6.46 16.63 21.55
CA ILE A 270 -7.42 17.24 22.47
C ILE A 270 -7.20 16.73 23.91
N GLN A 271 -6.88 15.44 24.10
CA GLN A 271 -6.61 14.89 25.43
C GLN A 271 -5.31 15.43 26.04
N GLN A 272 -4.24 15.59 25.25
CA GLN A 272 -2.97 16.16 25.73
C GLN A 272 -3.12 17.64 26.10
N GLN A 273 -3.78 18.45 25.27
CA GLN A 273 -4.03 19.87 25.57
C GLN A 273 -4.89 20.07 26.83
N GLN A 274 -5.87 19.18 27.08
CA GLN A 274 -6.67 19.20 28.31
C GLN A 274 -5.84 18.82 29.55
N GLN A 275 -4.92 17.86 29.43
CA GLN A 275 -4.02 17.47 30.52
C GLN A 275 -3.00 18.56 30.86
N GLU A 276 -2.44 19.23 29.85
CA GLU A 276 -1.53 20.38 30.04
C GLU A 276 -2.26 21.60 30.61
N GLY A 277 -3.48 21.89 30.15
CA GLY A 277 -4.34 22.94 30.72
C GLY A 277 -4.68 22.68 32.19
N ASN A 278 -4.93 21.42 32.57
CA ASN A 278 -5.17 21.02 33.95
C ASN A 278 -3.90 21.09 34.81
N ARG A 279 -2.72 20.76 34.27
CA ARG A 279 -1.43 20.93 34.97
C ARG A 279 -1.10 22.40 35.23
N ARG A 280 -1.30 23.28 34.25
CA ARG A 280 -1.10 24.74 34.40
C ARG A 280 -2.08 25.39 35.39
N ARG A 281 -3.32 24.88 35.47
CA ARG A 281 -4.30 25.33 36.48
C ARG A 281 -3.92 24.90 37.89
N ARG A 282 -3.36 23.70 38.07
CA ARG A 282 -2.85 23.24 39.38
C ARG A 282 -1.62 24.03 39.82
N SER A 283 -0.64 24.26 38.94
CA SER A 283 0.55 25.02 39.33
C SER A 283 0.24 26.47 39.73
N ARG A 284 -0.75 27.11 39.09
CA ARG A 284 -1.21 28.46 39.49
C ARG A 284 -1.93 28.48 40.83
N HIS A 285 -2.57 27.39 41.22
CA HIS A 285 -3.26 27.30 42.51
C HIS A 285 -2.27 27.07 43.67
N ASP A 286 -1.16 26.38 43.40
CA ASP A 286 -0.08 26.15 44.36
C ASP A 286 0.84 27.38 44.54
N GLU A 287 0.84 28.34 43.60
CA GLU A 287 1.57 29.62 43.70
C GLU A 287 0.76 30.74 44.41
N GLU A 288 -0.55 30.54 44.62
CA GLU A 288 -1.45 31.50 45.30
C GLU A 288 -1.74 31.13 46.78
N LEU A 289 -1.05 30.12 47.32
CA LEU A 289 -1.10 29.68 48.73
C LEU A 289 0.23 29.92 49.44
#